data_AF-A0A532ETZ4-F1
#
_entry.id   AF-A0A532ETZ4-F1
#
_cell.length_a   1.000
_cell.length_b   1.000
_cell.length_c   1.000
_cell.angle_alpha   90.00
_cell.angle_beta   90.00
_cell.angle_gamma   90.00
#
_symmetry.space_group_name_H-M   'P 1'
#
loop_
_entity.id
_entity.type
_entity.pdbx_description
1 polymer ?
#
loop_
_entity_poly.entity_id
_entity_poly.type
_entity_poly.pdbx_seq_one_letter_code
_entity_poly.pdbx_strand_id
1 'polypeptide(L)'
;MRPLVTLQNANPVLIAICLLVSGCSTQPLPGALTQTEYLQQGIEDRTHSKGTAPHLGLALAGGGTKAADFSIGMLQGLTEAEIMDQVDAISTVSGGGYAALWYFSRLLNPAEFPRNFLRPFDHKEFAEKFFADCIPYKYVNAEFIPDSLPENKPSSENRSSGNCPQTTLTNFYRDKKNPDKKTGFELDQVRYQNHLRGYQDIFVLNLPLIDSFRYEETTRDQGRNWSDFGLLTALTVGSLPLNILLNTMFDWEIPLSLSRWKYENGIVRTFGATPANCTQTTCSEQTRPEGNEDWTRTQLTFDLLKEHYENGMIPLWIINTTAGENRDVISAGFNPGQKPFQLTSFEFSPYGSGSGLFRYSSKTLGNLLPWKAVTSSAAFLDSQQKVAPPFYNPLLKFFTLDWGRSIPNPHIHWSEAVFHRLLPFPLYFFHGRAGNSASDYVNIRLSDGGQSENLGAYALIQRKLPDIIVSDHSADRSGRMEDVCRLRNGLQKDHEHGAPLYIYFPGLTDLDEVCHQDSNFGYDVFNWDHPILLGCITSDRSNDTCREASSVGQQHNQC
;
A
#
# COMPACT_ATOMS: atom_id res chain seq x y z
N MET A 1 -8.68 41.51 -21.87
CA MET A 1 -9.77 41.94 -20.96
C MET A 1 -10.97 41.03 -21.18
N ARG A 2 -11.21 40.09 -20.27
CA ARG A 2 -12.44 39.29 -20.14
C ARG A 2 -12.92 39.44 -18.69
N PRO A 3 -14.24 39.47 -18.42
CA PRO A 3 -14.77 40.11 -17.22
C PRO A 3 -14.78 39.16 -16.01
N LEU A 4 -14.57 39.77 -14.84
CA LEU A 4 -14.82 39.21 -13.51
C LEU A 4 -16.31 38.89 -13.34
N VAL A 5 -16.62 37.65 -12.95
CA VAL A 5 -17.94 37.27 -12.46
C VAL A 5 -18.09 37.79 -11.04
N THR A 6 -19.01 38.73 -10.83
CA THR A 6 -19.38 39.28 -9.52
C THR A 6 -20.30 38.31 -8.78
N LEU A 7 -19.76 37.68 -7.73
CA LEU A 7 -20.52 36.96 -6.70
C LEU A 7 -21.31 37.96 -5.85
N GLN A 8 -22.57 38.24 -6.21
CA GLN A 8 -23.39 39.22 -5.48
C GLN A 8 -24.63 38.65 -4.77
N ASN A 9 -24.85 37.34 -4.73
CA ASN A 9 -25.98 36.72 -4.02
C ASN A 9 -25.60 35.44 -3.27
N ALA A 10 -24.58 35.50 -2.40
CA ALA A 10 -24.32 34.43 -1.44
C ALA A 10 -25.02 34.75 -0.11
N ASN A 11 -25.84 33.81 0.36
CA ASN A 11 -26.63 33.90 1.59
C ASN A 11 -25.69 34.14 2.80
N PRO A 12 -25.92 35.15 3.65
CA PRO A 12 -25.02 35.46 4.78
C PRO A 12 -24.88 34.31 5.78
N VAL A 13 -25.83 33.38 5.82
CA VAL A 13 -25.73 32.14 6.62
C VAL A 13 -24.71 31.16 6.03
N LEU A 14 -24.59 31.07 4.69
CA LEU A 14 -23.54 30.25 4.05
C LEU A 14 -22.17 30.90 4.21
N ILE A 15 -22.08 32.23 4.17
CA ILE A 15 -20.83 32.96 4.44
C ILE A 15 -20.44 32.81 5.91
N ALA A 16 -21.39 32.83 6.86
CA ALA A 16 -21.11 32.56 8.27
C ALA A 16 -20.72 31.10 8.54
N ILE A 17 -21.32 30.12 7.85
CA ILE A 17 -20.89 28.72 7.92
C ILE A 17 -19.49 28.56 7.30
N CYS A 18 -19.21 29.18 6.14
CA CYS A 18 -17.86 29.17 5.56
C CYS A 18 -16.84 29.93 6.43
N LEU A 19 -17.24 30.98 7.16
CA LEU A 19 -16.37 31.73 8.07
C LEU A 19 -16.13 31.01 9.41
N LEU A 20 -17.08 30.17 9.86
CA LEU A 20 -16.90 29.25 10.98
C LEU A 20 -16.08 28.01 10.57
N VAL A 21 -16.12 27.62 9.30
CA VAL A 21 -15.29 26.55 8.70
C VAL A 21 -13.89 27.07 8.31
N SER A 22 -13.71 28.39 8.13
CA SER A 22 -12.41 29.03 7.85
C SER A 22 -11.68 29.50 9.12
N GLY A 23 -11.93 28.86 10.27
CA GLY A 23 -11.20 29.12 11.50
C GLY A 23 -9.72 28.81 11.35
N CYS A 24 -8.92 29.81 10.99
CA CYS A 24 -7.46 29.81 11.00
C CYS A 24 -6.90 29.20 12.27
N SER A 25 -6.07 28.14 12.18
CA SER A 25 -5.04 27.84 13.21
C SER A 25 -4.25 26.57 12.92
N THR A 26 -3.88 26.34 11.68
CA THR A 26 -2.95 25.28 11.36
C THR A 26 -1.75 25.95 10.71
N GLN A 27 -0.56 25.50 11.07
CA GLN A 27 0.73 26.04 10.64
C GLN A 27 1.65 24.84 10.49
N PRO A 28 2.66 24.88 9.61
CA PRO A 28 3.57 23.76 9.44
C PRO A 28 4.28 23.40 10.73
N LEU A 29 4.54 22.09 10.93
CA LEU A 29 5.25 21.61 12.13
C LEU A 29 6.60 22.38 12.25
N PRO A 30 6.85 23.08 13.37
CA PRO A 30 8.12 23.75 13.59
C PRO A 30 9.24 22.70 13.73
N GLY A 31 10.43 23.00 13.19
CA GLY A 31 11.66 22.20 13.26
C GLY A 31 11.52 20.73 12.89
N ALA A 32 12.03 20.38 11.70
CA ALA A 32 12.43 18.99 11.49
C ALA A 32 13.65 18.69 12.37
N LEU A 33 13.86 17.44 12.77
CA LEU A 33 15.21 16.98 13.08
C LEU A 33 16.12 17.41 11.92
N THR A 34 17.34 17.82 12.22
CA THR A 34 18.31 17.93 11.13
C THR A 34 18.40 16.57 10.44
N GLN A 35 18.54 16.55 9.12
CA GLN A 35 18.61 15.27 8.41
C GLN A 35 19.78 14.41 8.92
N THR A 36 20.84 15.00 9.46
CA THR A 36 21.93 14.28 10.15
C THR A 36 21.45 13.60 11.42
N GLU A 37 20.69 14.28 12.28
CA GLU A 37 20.05 13.66 13.44
C GLU A 37 19.09 12.55 13.00
N TYR A 38 18.35 12.71 11.91
CA TYR A 38 17.49 11.65 11.37
C TYR A 38 18.28 10.46 10.79
N LEU A 39 19.27 10.72 9.93
CA LEU A 39 20.07 9.69 9.29
C LEU A 39 20.87 8.93 10.34
N GLN A 40 21.30 9.57 11.44
CA GLN A 40 22.01 8.93 12.55
C GLN A 40 21.08 8.24 13.57
N GLN A 41 19.84 8.68 13.70
CA GLN A 41 18.89 8.06 14.63
C GLN A 41 18.40 6.71 14.13
N GLY A 42 18.46 5.70 14.99
CA GLY A 42 17.99 4.35 14.65
C GLY A 42 18.74 3.72 13.48
N ILE A 43 19.98 4.14 13.15
CA ILE A 43 20.80 3.41 12.17
C ILE A 43 20.93 1.97 12.64
N GLU A 44 21.37 1.76 13.88
CA GLU A 44 21.59 0.43 14.45
C GLU A 44 20.32 -0.43 14.36
N ASP A 45 19.16 0.16 14.64
CA ASP A 45 17.86 -0.52 14.54
C ASP A 45 17.43 -0.78 13.07
N ARG A 46 17.75 0.13 12.15
CA ARG A 46 17.39 0.03 10.72
C ARG A 46 18.28 -0.95 9.97
N THR A 47 19.57 -0.99 10.29
CA THR A 47 20.58 -1.82 9.63
C THR A 47 20.74 -3.18 10.32
N HIS A 48 19.80 -3.60 11.16
CA HIS A 48 19.88 -4.87 11.85
C HIS A 48 19.88 -6.03 10.87
N SER A 49 20.81 -6.97 11.05
CA SER A 49 21.03 -8.08 10.13
C SER A 49 21.22 -9.40 10.87
N LYS A 50 20.86 -10.51 10.21
CA LYS A 50 20.98 -11.90 10.70
C LYS A 50 22.44 -12.41 10.77
N GLY A 51 23.40 -11.53 11.09
CA GLY A 51 24.84 -11.82 11.21
C GLY A 51 25.67 -11.51 9.96
N THR A 52 25.06 -11.45 8.77
CA THR A 52 25.69 -10.97 7.54
C THR A 52 24.98 -9.74 7.02
N ALA A 53 25.72 -8.77 6.47
CA ALA A 53 25.11 -7.58 5.88
C ALA A 53 24.13 -7.96 4.76
N PRO A 54 22.91 -7.39 4.74
CA PRO A 54 21.91 -7.71 3.74
C PRO A 54 22.39 -7.29 2.35
N HIS A 55 22.16 -8.13 1.35
CA HIS A 55 22.64 -7.94 -0.01
C HIS A 55 21.52 -7.57 -0.98
N LEU A 56 20.43 -8.33 -1.01
CA LEU A 56 19.35 -8.16 -1.96
C LEU A 56 18.06 -7.67 -1.30
N GLY A 57 17.55 -6.54 -1.79
CA GLY A 57 16.28 -5.96 -1.35
C GLY A 57 15.20 -6.09 -2.41
N LEU A 58 13.96 -6.28 -1.98
CA LEU A 58 12.78 -6.25 -2.84
C LEU A 58 11.85 -5.11 -2.43
N ALA A 59 11.63 -4.15 -3.32
CA ALA A 59 10.69 -3.06 -3.13
C ALA A 59 9.39 -3.35 -3.91
N LEU A 60 8.25 -3.35 -3.22
CA LEU A 60 6.92 -3.51 -3.80
C LEU A 60 6.15 -2.20 -3.64
N ALA A 61 5.86 -1.55 -4.76
CA ALA A 61 5.29 -0.21 -4.80
C ALA A 61 3.85 -0.14 -4.26
N GLY A 62 3.25 1.04 -4.26
CA GLY A 62 1.82 1.25 -4.00
C GLY A 62 0.94 1.19 -5.25
N GLY A 63 -0.38 1.39 -5.08
CA GLY A 63 -1.36 1.41 -6.18
C GLY A 63 -2.68 0.67 -5.93
N GLY A 64 -2.94 0.26 -4.69
CA GLY A 64 -4.18 -0.41 -4.29
C GLY A 64 -4.25 -1.89 -4.69
N THR A 65 -5.46 -2.39 -4.97
CA THR A 65 -5.72 -3.82 -5.23
C THR A 65 -5.05 -4.32 -6.51
N LYS A 66 -5.00 -3.51 -7.57
CA LYS A 66 -4.34 -3.88 -8.85
C LYS A 66 -2.84 -4.11 -8.66
N ALA A 67 -2.21 -3.18 -7.96
CA ALA A 67 -0.83 -3.23 -7.52
C ALA A 67 -0.54 -4.49 -6.68
N ALA A 68 -1.45 -4.84 -5.78
CA ALA A 68 -1.33 -6.03 -4.95
C ALA A 68 -1.33 -7.31 -5.78
N ASP A 69 -2.27 -7.46 -6.71
CA ASP A 69 -2.35 -8.65 -7.57
C ASP A 69 -1.09 -8.79 -8.44
N PHE A 70 -0.58 -7.69 -8.98
CA PHE A 70 0.69 -7.68 -9.72
C PHE A 70 1.88 -8.07 -8.83
N SER A 71 1.98 -7.49 -7.63
CA SER A 71 3.01 -7.84 -6.65
C SER A 71 2.97 -9.31 -6.23
N ILE A 72 1.77 -9.92 -6.12
CA ILE A 72 1.63 -11.35 -5.84
C ILE A 72 2.21 -12.18 -7.01
N GLY A 73 1.96 -11.77 -8.25
CA GLY A 73 2.59 -12.38 -9.43
C GLY A 73 4.11 -12.21 -9.45
N MET A 74 4.63 -11.06 -9.00
CA MET A 74 6.07 -10.84 -8.85
C MET A 74 6.67 -11.79 -7.80
N LEU A 75 6.02 -11.90 -6.63
CA LEU A 75 6.42 -12.84 -5.58
C LEU A 75 6.38 -14.30 -6.06
N GLN A 76 5.39 -14.66 -6.89
CA GLN A 76 5.33 -15.97 -7.55
C GLN A 76 6.57 -16.19 -8.42
N GLY A 77 6.83 -15.30 -9.38
CA GLY A 77 7.95 -15.45 -10.31
C GLY A 77 9.31 -15.52 -9.60
N LEU A 78 9.53 -14.67 -8.59
CA LEU A 78 10.74 -14.71 -7.77
C LEU A 78 10.87 -15.98 -6.93
N THR A 79 9.77 -16.54 -6.46
CA THR A 79 9.75 -17.80 -5.70
C THR A 79 10.06 -18.98 -6.60
N GLU A 80 9.43 -19.06 -7.78
CA GLU A 80 9.64 -20.11 -8.77
C GLU A 80 11.07 -20.06 -9.37
N ALA A 81 11.67 -18.88 -9.43
CA ALA A 81 13.05 -18.67 -9.86
C ALA A 81 14.09 -18.83 -8.73
N GLU A 82 13.68 -19.20 -7.51
CA GLU A 82 14.57 -19.36 -6.34
C GLU A 82 15.35 -18.07 -5.97
N ILE A 83 14.85 -16.90 -6.38
CA ILE A 83 15.45 -15.60 -6.05
C ILE A 83 15.04 -15.17 -4.64
N MET A 84 13.84 -15.57 -4.19
CA MET A 84 13.35 -15.23 -2.84
C MET A 84 14.26 -15.74 -1.71
N ASP A 85 15.05 -16.80 -1.93
CA ASP A 85 16.08 -17.31 -1.00
C ASP A 85 17.18 -16.27 -0.71
N GLN A 86 17.44 -15.41 -1.68
CA GLN A 86 18.52 -14.41 -1.62
C GLN A 86 18.02 -13.07 -1.09
N VAL A 87 16.71 -12.83 -1.08
CA VAL A 87 16.12 -11.58 -0.61
C VAL A 87 16.29 -11.49 0.90
N ASP A 88 16.97 -10.44 1.37
CA ASP A 88 17.21 -10.20 2.79
C ASP A 88 16.18 -9.24 3.40
N ALA A 89 15.60 -8.35 2.58
CA ALA A 89 14.59 -7.40 3.03
C ALA A 89 13.52 -7.15 1.96
N ILE A 90 12.25 -7.12 2.37
CA ILE A 90 11.12 -6.70 1.54
C ILE A 90 10.58 -5.39 2.09
N SER A 91 10.57 -4.34 1.27
CA SER A 91 10.02 -3.04 1.60
C SER A 91 8.75 -2.79 0.80
N THR A 92 7.69 -2.37 1.48
CA THR A 92 6.34 -2.34 0.89
C THR A 92 5.62 -1.02 1.13
N VAL A 93 4.77 -0.65 0.17
CA VAL A 93 3.86 0.50 0.23
C VAL A 93 2.47 0.07 -0.21
N SER A 94 1.41 0.47 0.50
CA SER A 94 0.00 0.35 0.08
C SER A 94 -0.31 -1.03 -0.55
N GLY A 95 -0.59 -1.12 -1.86
CA GLY A 95 -0.83 -2.37 -2.59
C GLY A 95 0.27 -3.43 -2.47
N GLY A 96 1.55 -3.06 -2.51
CA GLY A 96 2.66 -3.98 -2.21
C GLY A 96 2.62 -4.51 -0.78
N GLY A 97 2.10 -3.71 0.16
CA GLY A 97 1.82 -4.13 1.54
C GLY A 97 0.71 -5.17 1.63
N TYR A 98 -0.29 -5.13 0.74
CA TYR A 98 -1.34 -6.16 0.65
C TYR A 98 -0.75 -7.48 0.18
N ALA A 99 0.11 -7.43 -0.85
CA ALA A 99 0.79 -8.60 -1.38
C ALA A 99 1.72 -9.24 -0.33
N ALA A 100 2.50 -8.43 0.40
CA ALA A 100 3.31 -8.94 1.50
C ALA A 100 2.45 -9.49 2.65
N LEU A 101 1.33 -8.84 3.01
CA LEU A 101 0.40 -9.40 3.99
C LEU A 101 -0.14 -10.76 3.53
N TRP A 102 -0.45 -10.90 2.24
CA TRP A 102 -0.86 -12.16 1.64
C TRP A 102 0.24 -13.22 1.75
N TYR A 103 1.48 -12.86 1.43
CA TYR A 103 2.62 -13.77 1.46
C TYR A 103 2.97 -14.22 2.89
N PHE A 104 3.24 -13.29 3.80
CA PHE A 104 3.66 -13.59 5.17
C PHE A 104 2.56 -14.27 6.00
N SER A 105 1.28 -13.94 5.78
CA SER A 105 0.18 -14.61 6.48
C SER A 105 0.04 -16.09 6.12
N ARG A 106 0.52 -16.53 4.95
CA ARG A 106 0.52 -17.94 4.53
C ARG A 106 1.81 -18.64 4.94
N LEU A 107 2.93 -17.97 4.70
CA LEU A 107 4.27 -18.43 5.04
C LEU A 107 4.40 -18.82 6.52
N LEU A 108 3.80 -18.01 7.41
CA LEU A 108 3.96 -18.14 8.85
C LEU A 108 2.78 -18.83 9.54
N ASN A 109 1.69 -19.13 8.83
CA ASN A 109 0.51 -19.75 9.46
C ASN A 109 0.70 -21.26 9.62
N PRO A 110 0.81 -21.79 10.85
CA PRO A 110 1.04 -23.21 11.08
C PRO A 110 -0.14 -24.09 10.64
N ALA A 111 -1.36 -23.55 10.56
CA ALA A 111 -2.50 -24.31 10.02
C ALA A 111 -2.40 -24.53 8.51
N GLU A 112 -1.73 -23.62 7.82
CA GLU A 112 -1.50 -23.66 6.37
C GLU A 112 -0.17 -24.33 6.02
N PHE A 113 0.82 -24.27 6.90
CA PHE A 113 2.14 -24.85 6.70
C PHE A 113 2.65 -25.55 7.98
N PRO A 114 2.11 -26.74 8.33
CA PRO A 114 2.34 -27.40 9.63
C PRO A 114 3.73 -28.05 9.79
N ARG A 115 4.66 -27.89 8.84
CA ARG A 115 5.99 -28.49 8.96
C ARG A 115 6.79 -27.72 10.00
N ASN A 116 7.34 -28.46 10.98
CA ASN A 116 8.36 -27.95 11.91
C ASN A 116 9.39 -27.15 11.09
N PHE A 117 9.50 -25.85 11.38
CA PHE A 117 10.34 -24.82 10.78
C PHE A 117 11.87 -25.12 10.89
N LEU A 118 12.30 -26.37 10.65
CA LEU A 118 13.67 -26.87 10.84
C LEU A 118 14.43 -27.08 9.53
N ARG A 119 13.89 -26.65 8.40
CA ARG A 119 14.58 -26.65 7.10
C ARG A 119 14.34 -25.33 6.37
N PRO A 120 15.27 -24.87 5.51
CA PRO A 120 15.00 -23.76 4.60
C PRO A 120 13.71 -24.06 3.84
N PHE A 121 12.94 -23.01 3.63
CA PHE A 121 11.64 -23.03 2.98
C PHE A 121 11.70 -23.75 1.62
N ASP A 122 10.83 -24.75 1.40
CA ASP A 122 10.71 -25.40 0.10
C ASP A 122 9.89 -24.50 -0.83
N HIS A 123 10.58 -23.60 -1.54
CA HIS A 123 10.00 -22.62 -2.46
C HIS A 123 9.08 -23.27 -3.50
N LYS A 124 9.41 -24.50 -3.92
CA LYS A 124 8.61 -25.24 -4.89
C LYS A 124 7.29 -25.70 -4.29
N GLU A 125 7.30 -26.30 -3.09
CA GLU A 125 6.04 -26.68 -2.41
C GLU A 125 5.17 -25.47 -2.11
N PHE A 126 5.77 -24.35 -1.68
CA PHE A 126 5.03 -23.13 -1.44
C PHE A 126 4.41 -22.58 -2.73
N ALA A 127 5.17 -22.53 -3.83
CA ALA A 127 4.65 -22.07 -5.11
C ALA A 127 3.55 -22.98 -5.66
N GLU A 128 3.77 -24.29 -5.66
CA GLU A 128 2.78 -25.29 -6.10
C GLU A 128 1.49 -25.24 -5.28
N LYS A 129 1.55 -24.81 -4.01
CA LYS A 129 0.38 -24.74 -3.14
C LYS A 129 -0.33 -23.38 -3.17
N PHE A 130 0.42 -22.30 -2.96
CA PHE A 130 -0.15 -20.98 -2.74
C PHE A 130 -0.20 -20.12 -3.99
N PHE A 131 0.70 -20.34 -4.95
CA PHE A 131 0.72 -19.62 -6.24
C PHE A 131 0.01 -20.36 -7.37
N ALA A 132 -0.48 -21.58 -7.13
CA ALA A 132 -1.26 -22.33 -8.11
C ALA A 132 -2.41 -21.50 -8.68
N ASP A 133 -2.34 -21.24 -9.99
CA ASP A 133 -3.35 -20.47 -10.70
C ASP A 133 -3.86 -21.17 -11.97
N CYS A 134 -5.07 -20.82 -12.37
CA CYS A 134 -5.68 -21.18 -13.63
C CYS A 134 -6.54 -20.02 -14.16
N ILE A 135 -6.36 -19.64 -15.44
CA ILE A 135 -7.17 -18.58 -16.06
C ILE A 135 -8.57 -19.15 -16.38
N PRO A 136 -9.65 -18.58 -15.81
CA PRO A 136 -11.01 -19.02 -16.11
C PRO A 136 -11.36 -18.81 -17.60
N TYR A 137 -12.08 -19.76 -18.21
CA TYR A 137 -12.46 -19.75 -19.63
C TYR A 137 -13.22 -18.49 -20.05
N LYS A 138 -13.99 -17.88 -19.14
CA LYS A 138 -14.71 -16.63 -19.39
C LYS A 138 -13.78 -15.46 -19.75
N TYR A 139 -12.57 -15.41 -19.21
CA TYR A 139 -11.57 -14.37 -19.52
C TYR A 139 -10.81 -14.70 -20.81
N VAL A 140 -10.60 -15.98 -21.10
CA VAL A 140 -9.98 -16.43 -22.36
C VAL A 140 -10.79 -15.97 -23.58
N ASN A 141 -12.12 -16.09 -23.54
CA ASN A 141 -12.98 -15.69 -24.66
C ASN A 141 -13.23 -14.17 -24.76
N ALA A 142 -13.04 -13.42 -23.68
CA ALA A 142 -13.35 -11.99 -23.64
C ALA A 142 -12.17 -11.09 -24.09
N GLU A 143 -10.92 -11.57 -23.97
CA GLU A 143 -9.73 -10.73 -24.22
C GLU A 143 -8.76 -11.32 -25.27
N PHE A 144 -8.79 -12.62 -25.56
CA PHE A 144 -7.74 -13.28 -26.37
C PHE A 144 -8.17 -13.78 -27.76
N ILE A 145 -9.41 -13.53 -28.19
CA ILE A 145 -9.86 -13.86 -29.55
C ILE A 145 -10.01 -12.55 -30.35
N PRO A 146 -9.10 -12.22 -31.28
CA PRO A 146 -9.34 -11.16 -32.24
C PRO A 146 -10.56 -11.53 -33.10
N ASP A 147 -11.41 -10.56 -33.40
CA ASP A 147 -12.66 -10.66 -34.21
C ASP A 147 -12.47 -11.24 -35.64
N SER A 148 -11.29 -11.74 -36.01
CA SER A 148 -10.90 -12.07 -37.39
C SER A 148 -10.41 -13.51 -37.61
N LEU A 149 -10.96 -14.50 -36.91
CA LEU A 149 -10.76 -15.93 -37.29
C LEU A 149 -12.08 -16.57 -37.77
N PRO A 150 -12.06 -17.23 -38.95
CA PRO A 150 -13.25 -17.84 -39.54
C PRO A 150 -13.78 -19.01 -38.70
N GLU A 151 -15.08 -19.28 -38.83
CA GLU A 151 -15.99 -20.22 -38.14
C GLU A 151 -15.54 -21.68 -37.82
N ASN A 152 -14.26 -22.01 -37.85
CA ASN A 152 -13.77 -23.32 -37.44
C ASN A 152 -13.20 -23.26 -36.02
N LYS A 153 -14.02 -23.74 -35.07
CA LYS A 153 -13.71 -23.99 -33.65
C LYS A 153 -12.25 -24.43 -33.45
N PRO A 154 -11.44 -23.70 -32.66
CA PRO A 154 -10.17 -24.24 -32.20
C PRO A 154 -10.47 -25.30 -31.14
N SER A 155 -9.90 -26.50 -31.34
CA SER A 155 -9.86 -27.56 -30.35
C SER A 155 -9.22 -27.05 -29.06
N SER A 156 -9.90 -27.29 -27.95
CA SER A 156 -9.72 -26.75 -26.61
C SER A 156 -8.47 -27.21 -25.84
N GLU A 157 -7.32 -27.40 -26.49
CA GLU A 157 -6.22 -28.11 -25.84
C GLU A 157 -4.87 -27.40 -25.72
N ASN A 158 -4.57 -26.26 -26.36
CA ASN A 158 -3.14 -25.85 -26.40
C ASN A 158 -2.81 -24.36 -26.36
N ARG A 159 -3.56 -23.51 -25.63
CA ARG A 159 -3.15 -22.10 -25.41
C ARG A 159 -3.53 -21.52 -24.06
N SER A 160 -3.09 -22.16 -22.98
CA SER A 160 -2.94 -21.53 -21.67
C SER A 160 -1.59 -21.94 -21.10
N SER A 161 -0.80 -20.96 -20.65
CA SER A 161 0.34 -21.21 -19.78
C SER A 161 -0.15 -21.99 -18.56
N GLY A 162 0.23 -23.27 -18.49
CA GLY A 162 -0.29 -24.22 -17.51
C GLY A 162 -1.51 -24.99 -18.01
N ASN A 163 -1.40 -26.32 -18.05
CA ASN A 163 -2.55 -27.21 -18.20
C ASN A 163 -3.43 -27.05 -16.97
N CYS A 164 -4.44 -26.17 -17.04
CA CYS A 164 -5.59 -26.20 -16.15
C CYS A 164 -6.12 -27.66 -16.16
N PRO A 165 -6.14 -28.40 -15.04
CA PRO A 165 -6.81 -29.69 -14.98
C PRO A 165 -8.16 -29.59 -15.70
N GLN A 166 -8.60 -30.56 -16.50
CA GLN A 166 -9.95 -30.50 -17.10
C GLN A 166 -11.08 -30.37 -16.04
N THR A 167 -10.74 -30.53 -14.78
CA THR A 167 -11.53 -30.35 -13.57
C THR A 167 -11.29 -29.03 -12.82
N THR A 168 -10.45 -28.10 -13.31
CA THR A 168 -10.17 -26.85 -12.56
C THR A 168 -11.41 -25.97 -12.54
N LEU A 169 -11.84 -25.75 -11.30
CA LEU A 169 -13.15 -25.30 -10.84
C LEU A 169 -13.36 -23.79 -10.97
N THR A 170 -12.91 -23.20 -12.08
CA THR A 170 -13.14 -21.78 -12.39
C THR A 170 -14.12 -21.57 -13.55
N ASN A 171 -14.68 -22.66 -14.09
CA ASN A 171 -15.62 -22.62 -15.20
C ASN A 171 -17.04 -23.01 -14.74
N PHE A 172 -17.66 -22.15 -13.94
CA PHE A 172 -19.09 -22.23 -13.57
C PHE A 172 -20.00 -22.63 -14.75
N TYR A 173 -19.74 -22.10 -15.95
CA TYR A 173 -20.53 -22.40 -17.16
C TYR A 173 -20.17 -23.72 -17.87
N ARG A 174 -18.97 -24.26 -17.68
CA ARG A 174 -18.55 -25.55 -18.29
C ARG A 174 -19.11 -26.72 -17.50
N ASP A 175 -19.09 -26.62 -16.17
CA ASP A 175 -19.46 -27.72 -15.28
C ASP A 175 -20.99 -27.92 -15.20
N LYS A 176 -21.79 -26.87 -15.47
CA LYS A 176 -23.26 -26.93 -15.58
C LYS A 176 -23.78 -27.87 -16.68
N LYS A 177 -22.94 -28.26 -17.65
CA LYS A 177 -23.32 -29.15 -18.77
C LYS A 177 -23.10 -30.64 -18.50
N ASN A 178 -22.62 -31.04 -17.33
CA ASN A 178 -22.30 -32.44 -17.06
C ASN A 178 -23.06 -32.97 -15.81
N PRO A 179 -24.29 -33.52 -15.98
CA PRO A 179 -25.18 -33.87 -14.87
C PRO A 179 -24.79 -35.15 -14.09
N ASP A 180 -23.78 -35.90 -14.54
CA ASP A 180 -23.40 -37.21 -13.96
C ASP A 180 -22.24 -37.16 -12.94
N LYS A 181 -21.80 -35.99 -12.51
CA LYS A 181 -20.72 -35.86 -11.52
C LYS A 181 -21.25 -35.38 -10.16
N LYS A 182 -20.91 -36.13 -9.10
CA LYS A 182 -21.08 -35.71 -7.70
C LYS A 182 -20.46 -34.32 -7.50
N THR A 183 -21.16 -33.46 -6.76
CA THR A 183 -20.96 -31.99 -6.61
C THR A 183 -19.53 -31.59 -6.24
N GLY A 184 -18.92 -30.72 -7.06
CA GLY A 184 -17.46 -30.59 -7.19
C GLY A 184 -16.83 -29.34 -6.59
N PHE A 185 -16.70 -29.26 -5.26
CA PHE A 185 -15.74 -28.34 -4.63
C PHE A 185 -14.50 -29.05 -4.05
N GLU A 186 -14.42 -30.38 -4.18
CA GLU A 186 -13.55 -31.26 -3.37
C GLU A 186 -12.06 -31.27 -3.74
N LEU A 187 -11.59 -30.50 -4.73
CA LEU A 187 -10.15 -30.39 -5.09
C LEU A 187 -9.79 -28.95 -5.52
N ASP A 188 -10.15 -27.96 -4.69
CA ASP A 188 -9.87 -26.54 -4.94
C ASP A 188 -8.38 -26.20 -4.81
N GLN A 189 -7.58 -26.67 -5.78
CA GLN A 189 -6.12 -26.53 -5.84
C GLN A 189 -5.68 -25.06 -6.01
N VAL A 190 -6.54 -24.20 -6.56
CA VAL A 190 -6.28 -22.78 -6.83
C VAL A 190 -7.05 -21.85 -5.86
N ARG A 191 -7.33 -22.33 -4.65
CA ARG A 191 -8.26 -21.68 -3.70
C ARG A 191 -7.90 -20.25 -3.35
N TYR A 192 -6.60 -19.93 -3.27
CA TYR A 192 -6.15 -18.59 -2.86
C TYR A 192 -6.38 -17.57 -3.98
N GLN A 193 -6.16 -17.96 -5.22
CA GLN A 193 -6.35 -17.17 -6.43
C GLN A 193 -7.85 -16.95 -6.65
N ASN A 194 -8.64 -18.00 -6.40
CA ASN A 194 -10.09 -17.91 -6.38
C ASN A 194 -10.62 -16.96 -5.30
N HIS A 195 -10.00 -16.95 -4.12
CA HIS A 195 -10.34 -16.01 -3.06
C HIS A 195 -10.00 -14.56 -3.46
N LEU A 196 -8.80 -14.32 -4.01
CA LEU A 196 -8.38 -13.00 -4.52
C LEU A 196 -9.33 -12.48 -5.60
N ARG A 197 -9.65 -13.32 -6.60
CA ARG A 197 -10.62 -13.00 -7.66
C ARG A 197 -11.98 -12.63 -7.11
N GLY A 198 -12.37 -13.26 -6.00
CA GLY A 198 -13.66 -13.02 -5.43
C GLY A 198 -13.76 -11.74 -4.62
N TYR A 199 -12.72 -11.44 -3.86
CA TYR A 199 -12.70 -10.28 -2.99
C TYR A 199 -11.98 -9.06 -3.61
N GLN A 200 -11.96 -8.95 -4.95
CA GLN A 200 -11.41 -7.78 -5.64
C GLN A 200 -12.03 -6.45 -5.17
N ASP A 201 -13.33 -6.46 -4.85
CA ASP A 201 -13.99 -5.34 -4.20
C ASP A 201 -13.82 -5.41 -2.67
N ILE A 202 -12.85 -4.64 -2.19
CA ILE A 202 -12.54 -4.49 -0.77
C ILE A 202 -13.55 -3.62 -0.01
N PHE A 203 -14.53 -2.99 -0.68
CA PHE A 203 -15.56 -2.18 0.00
C PHE A 203 -16.84 -2.94 0.34
N VAL A 204 -16.97 -4.19 -0.14
CA VAL A 204 -18.14 -5.05 0.09
C VAL A 204 -18.39 -5.26 1.59
N LEU A 205 -19.63 -5.01 2.04
CA LEU A 205 -20.13 -5.39 3.36
C LEU A 205 -20.61 -6.83 3.33
N ASN A 206 -19.80 -7.77 3.79
CA ASN A 206 -20.31 -9.10 4.13
C ASN A 206 -21.04 -9.03 5.48
N LEU A 207 -22.31 -8.61 5.46
CA LEU A 207 -23.15 -8.76 6.64
C LEU A 207 -23.44 -10.26 6.86
N PRO A 208 -23.18 -10.82 8.06
CA PRO A 208 -23.26 -12.27 8.32
C PRO A 208 -24.60 -12.96 8.00
N LEU A 209 -25.65 -12.18 7.75
CA LEU A 209 -27.01 -12.66 7.46
C LEU A 209 -27.41 -12.57 5.98
N ILE A 210 -26.58 -11.98 5.10
CA ILE A 210 -27.02 -11.65 3.73
C ILE A 210 -26.05 -12.11 2.62
N ASP A 211 -24.74 -12.17 2.81
CA ASP A 211 -23.83 -12.41 1.67
C ASP A 211 -22.72 -13.43 1.92
N SER A 212 -22.70 -14.44 1.05
CA SER A 212 -21.54 -15.28 0.78
C SER A 212 -21.02 -14.92 -0.62
N PHE A 213 -19.70 -14.95 -0.83
CA PHE A 213 -19.07 -14.34 -2.02
C PHE A 213 -19.51 -15.03 -3.32
N ARG A 214 -20.06 -14.28 -4.29
CA ARG A 214 -20.53 -14.79 -5.59
C ARG A 214 -19.53 -14.58 -6.72
N TYR A 215 -19.24 -15.64 -7.47
CA TYR A 215 -18.38 -15.61 -8.67
C TYR A 215 -18.94 -14.85 -9.88
N GLU A 216 -20.21 -14.49 -9.82
CA GLU A 216 -20.90 -13.69 -10.84
C GLU A 216 -20.60 -12.21 -10.61
N GLU A 217 -19.83 -11.64 -11.53
CA GLU A 217 -19.55 -10.21 -11.78
C GLU A 217 -19.76 -9.22 -10.60
N THR A 218 -18.69 -8.96 -9.85
CA THR A 218 -18.59 -7.82 -8.90
C THR A 218 -18.81 -6.46 -9.56
N THR A 219 -18.69 -6.36 -10.89
CA THR A 219 -18.84 -5.10 -11.65
C THR A 219 -20.25 -4.85 -12.19
N ARG A 220 -21.21 -5.78 -12.06
CA ARG A 220 -22.57 -5.61 -12.62
C ARG A 220 -23.71 -5.70 -11.61
N ASP A 221 -23.47 -6.03 -10.35
CA ASP A 221 -24.50 -6.00 -9.32
C ASP A 221 -24.77 -4.56 -8.83
N GLN A 222 -25.37 -3.74 -9.70
CA GLN A 222 -25.71 -2.34 -9.39
C GLN A 222 -26.62 -2.24 -8.16
N GLY A 223 -27.47 -3.25 -7.90
CA GLY A 223 -28.38 -3.28 -6.75
C GLY A 223 -27.63 -3.36 -5.43
N ARG A 224 -26.68 -4.30 -5.31
CA ARG A 224 -25.83 -4.47 -4.13
C ARG A 224 -24.95 -3.25 -3.86
N ASN A 225 -24.38 -2.67 -4.90
CA ASN A 225 -23.55 -1.46 -4.78
C ASN A 225 -24.34 -0.27 -4.23
N TRP A 226 -25.59 -0.07 -4.71
CA TRP A 226 -26.45 1.00 -4.22
C TRP A 226 -26.89 0.81 -2.77
N SER A 227 -27.18 -0.41 -2.33
CA SER A 227 -27.52 -0.67 -0.92
C SER A 227 -26.33 -0.49 0.02
N ASP A 228 -25.15 -0.99 -0.36
CA ASP A 228 -23.94 -0.89 0.45
C ASP A 228 -23.43 0.56 0.55
N PHE A 229 -23.53 1.30 -0.56
CA PHE A 229 -23.23 2.73 -0.60
C PHE A 229 -24.25 3.52 0.22
N GLY A 230 -25.56 3.28 0.02
CA GLY A 230 -26.62 3.94 0.76
C GLY A 230 -26.51 3.75 2.27
N LEU A 231 -26.26 2.52 2.73
CA LEU A 231 -26.04 2.21 4.15
C LEU A 231 -24.78 2.90 4.68
N LEU A 232 -23.67 2.86 3.93
CA LEU A 232 -22.44 3.54 4.32
C LEU A 232 -22.67 5.05 4.45
N THR A 233 -23.32 5.68 3.48
CA THR A 233 -23.64 7.11 3.53
C THR A 233 -24.50 7.44 4.74
N ALA A 234 -25.56 6.67 4.99
CA ALA A 234 -26.46 6.90 6.13
C ALA A 234 -25.72 6.82 7.47
N LEU A 235 -24.87 5.79 7.65
CA LEU A 235 -24.11 5.63 8.88
C LEU A 235 -22.99 6.68 9.02
N THR A 236 -22.32 7.05 7.93
CA THR A 236 -21.36 8.17 7.90
C THR A 236 -22.03 9.46 8.33
N VAL A 237 -23.18 9.82 7.76
CA VAL A 237 -23.95 11.01 8.16
C VAL A 237 -24.37 10.94 9.63
N GLY A 238 -24.83 9.78 10.10
CA GLY A 238 -25.20 9.55 11.50
C GLY A 238 -24.02 9.71 12.47
N SER A 239 -22.79 9.41 12.04
CA SER A 239 -21.58 9.56 12.84
C SER A 239 -21.00 10.98 12.87
N LEU A 240 -21.45 11.89 11.99
CA LEU A 240 -20.89 13.24 11.87
C LEU A 240 -20.94 14.05 13.18
N PRO A 241 -22.06 14.12 13.93
CA PRO A 241 -22.10 14.91 15.16
C PRO A 241 -21.09 14.41 16.19
N LEU A 242 -20.93 13.09 16.29
CA LEU A 242 -19.97 12.46 17.18
C LEU A 242 -18.53 12.72 16.70
N ASN A 243 -18.27 12.63 15.40
CA ASN A 243 -16.95 12.94 14.84
C ASN A 243 -16.55 14.40 15.06
N ILE A 244 -17.48 15.34 14.84
CA ILE A 244 -17.24 16.76 15.12
C ILE A 244 -16.91 16.94 16.60
N LEU A 245 -17.71 16.38 17.51
CA LEU A 245 -17.44 16.50 18.93
C LEU A 245 -16.10 15.85 19.30
N LEU A 246 -15.91 14.55 19.06
CA LEU A 246 -14.78 13.81 19.60
C LEU A 246 -13.46 14.12 18.87
N ASN A 247 -13.48 14.20 17.53
CA ASN A 247 -12.27 14.27 16.72
C ASN A 247 -11.95 15.69 16.23
N THR A 248 -12.97 16.53 16.00
CA THR A 248 -12.74 17.92 15.61
C THR A 248 -12.59 18.82 16.83
N MET A 249 -13.45 18.68 17.86
CA MET A 249 -13.37 19.54 19.05
C MET A 249 -12.33 19.07 20.06
N PHE A 250 -12.03 17.78 20.20
CA PHE A 250 -11.09 17.32 21.23
C PHE A 250 -9.89 16.51 20.72
N ASP A 251 -9.81 16.27 19.40
CA ASP A 251 -8.74 15.48 18.78
C ASP A 251 -8.50 14.13 19.47
N TRP A 252 -9.58 13.46 19.89
CA TRP A 252 -9.50 12.14 20.53
C TRP A 252 -9.11 11.03 19.55
N GLU A 253 -9.15 11.31 18.25
CA GLU A 253 -8.76 10.41 17.16
C GLU A 253 -9.47 9.04 17.24
N ILE A 254 -10.75 9.06 17.62
CA ILE A 254 -11.61 7.89 17.70
C ILE A 254 -11.97 7.46 16.28
N PRO A 255 -11.84 6.16 15.94
CA PRO A 255 -12.08 5.65 14.58
C PRO A 255 -13.58 5.59 14.25
N LEU A 256 -14.18 6.76 14.01
CA LEU A 256 -15.59 6.90 13.65
C LEU A 256 -15.85 6.78 12.13
N SER A 257 -14.77 6.74 11.34
CA SER A 257 -14.87 6.55 9.89
C SER A 257 -15.25 5.12 9.56
N LEU A 258 -16.51 4.91 9.18
CA LEU A 258 -17.00 3.61 8.73
C LEU A 258 -16.47 3.22 7.35
N SER A 259 -16.22 4.20 6.48
CA SER A 259 -15.61 3.95 5.17
C SER A 259 -14.18 3.44 5.32
N ARG A 260 -13.41 4.03 6.23
CA ARG A 260 -12.11 3.50 6.65
C ARG A 260 -12.27 2.09 7.21
N TRP A 261 -13.16 1.87 8.17
CA TRP A 261 -13.33 0.54 8.77
C TRP A 261 -13.63 -0.51 7.70
N LYS A 262 -14.54 -0.24 6.75
CA LYS A 262 -14.82 -1.14 5.64
C LYS A 262 -13.56 -1.44 4.81
N TYR A 263 -12.84 -0.40 4.43
CA TYR A 263 -11.62 -0.50 3.63
C TYR A 263 -10.54 -1.35 4.34
N GLU A 264 -10.27 -1.08 5.62
CA GLU A 264 -9.30 -1.84 6.41
C GLU A 264 -9.68 -3.31 6.52
N ASN A 265 -10.97 -3.60 6.78
CA ASN A 265 -11.45 -4.98 6.87
C ASN A 265 -11.45 -5.68 5.51
N GLY A 266 -11.79 -5.00 4.43
CA GLY A 266 -11.74 -5.57 3.09
C GLY A 266 -10.34 -5.95 2.64
N ILE A 267 -9.32 -5.14 2.99
CA ILE A 267 -7.91 -5.48 2.75
C ILE A 267 -7.54 -6.77 3.49
N VAL A 268 -7.83 -6.85 4.80
CA VAL A 268 -7.49 -8.03 5.60
C VAL A 268 -8.27 -9.26 5.13
N ARG A 269 -9.55 -9.11 4.79
CA ARG A 269 -10.38 -10.17 4.22
C ARG A 269 -9.82 -10.73 2.93
N THR A 270 -9.36 -9.86 2.04
CA THR A 270 -8.91 -10.26 0.70
C THR A 270 -7.52 -10.87 0.74
N PHE A 271 -6.60 -10.21 1.44
CA PHE A 271 -5.18 -10.53 1.38
C PHE A 271 -4.71 -11.29 2.61
N GLY A 272 -5.21 -10.96 3.80
CA GLY A 272 -4.82 -11.58 5.06
C GLY A 272 -5.61 -12.82 5.46
N ALA A 273 -6.80 -13.06 4.90
CA ALA A 273 -7.62 -14.20 5.29
C ALA A 273 -7.06 -15.52 4.74
N THR A 274 -7.22 -16.56 5.54
CA THR A 274 -7.00 -17.95 5.15
C THR A 274 -8.27 -18.46 4.46
N PRO A 275 -8.27 -18.73 3.14
CA PRO A 275 -9.48 -19.12 2.43
C PRO A 275 -10.08 -20.43 2.97
N ALA A 276 -11.40 -20.51 2.99
CA ALA A 276 -12.09 -21.72 3.43
C ALA A 276 -11.67 -22.94 2.61
N ASN A 277 -11.33 -24.03 3.30
CA ASN A 277 -11.05 -25.29 2.64
C ASN A 277 -12.37 -26.02 2.35
N CYS A 278 -12.77 -26.09 1.09
CA CYS A 278 -14.04 -26.68 0.69
C CYS A 278 -14.08 -28.21 0.78
N THR A 279 -12.96 -28.86 1.12
CA THR A 279 -12.98 -30.26 1.56
C THR A 279 -13.43 -30.42 3.02
N GLN A 280 -13.40 -29.34 3.81
CA GLN A 280 -13.73 -29.31 5.24
C GLN A 280 -15.00 -28.51 5.55
N THR A 281 -15.39 -27.60 4.66
CA THR A 281 -16.55 -26.70 4.81
C THR A 281 -17.48 -26.83 3.60
N THR A 282 -18.78 -26.73 3.82
CA THR A 282 -19.77 -26.71 2.75
C THR A 282 -19.61 -25.45 1.90
N CYS A 283 -19.03 -25.61 0.71
CA CYS A 283 -18.99 -24.57 -0.31
C CYS A 283 -20.12 -24.79 -1.32
N SER A 284 -20.81 -23.72 -1.70
CA SER A 284 -21.89 -23.81 -2.69
C SER A 284 -21.39 -23.40 -4.08
N GLU A 285 -22.07 -23.86 -5.13
CA GLU A 285 -21.72 -23.56 -6.53
C GLU A 285 -21.71 -22.05 -6.85
N GLN A 286 -22.43 -21.26 -6.07
CA GLN A 286 -22.54 -19.81 -6.25
C GLN A 286 -21.82 -19.04 -5.17
N THR A 287 -21.49 -19.65 -4.03
CA THR A 287 -21.02 -18.90 -2.87
C THR A 287 -19.90 -19.57 -2.09
N ARG A 288 -18.84 -18.81 -1.82
CA ARG A 288 -17.77 -19.23 -0.88
C ARG A 288 -17.99 -18.64 0.52
N PRO A 289 -17.69 -19.42 1.57
CA PRO A 289 -17.55 -18.87 2.91
C PRO A 289 -16.42 -17.84 2.93
N GLU A 290 -16.56 -16.84 3.81
CA GLU A 290 -15.49 -15.91 4.09
C GLU A 290 -14.28 -16.63 4.69
N GLY A 291 -13.08 -16.18 4.31
CA GLY A 291 -11.84 -16.74 4.85
C GLY A 291 -11.67 -16.42 6.34
N ASN A 292 -10.85 -17.21 7.03
CA ASN A 292 -10.52 -17.01 8.43
C ASN A 292 -9.42 -15.95 8.58
N GLU A 293 -9.71 -14.85 9.28
CA GLU A 293 -8.79 -13.74 9.52
C GLU A 293 -8.10 -13.78 10.89
N ASP A 294 -8.44 -14.74 11.76
CA ASP A 294 -8.04 -14.79 13.16
C ASP A 294 -6.52 -14.84 13.32
N TRP A 295 -5.85 -15.70 12.54
CA TRP A 295 -4.39 -15.79 12.51
C TRP A 295 -3.74 -14.42 12.23
N THR A 296 -4.15 -13.79 11.13
CA THR A 296 -3.60 -12.50 10.70
C THR A 296 -3.91 -11.38 11.69
N ARG A 297 -5.07 -11.43 12.34
CA ARG A 297 -5.52 -10.40 13.28
C ARG A 297 -5.01 -10.55 14.70
N THR A 298 -4.54 -11.73 15.10
CA THR A 298 -4.19 -12.00 16.51
C THR A 298 -2.78 -12.57 16.69
N GLN A 299 -2.29 -13.39 15.76
CA GLN A 299 -1.04 -14.14 15.92
C GLN A 299 0.11 -13.62 15.05
N LEU A 300 -0.19 -13.06 13.87
CA LEU A 300 0.84 -12.42 13.04
C LEU A 300 1.26 -11.09 13.71
N THR A 301 2.34 -11.12 14.49
CA THR A 301 2.89 -9.97 15.23
C THR A 301 4.27 -9.56 14.71
N PHE A 302 4.73 -8.35 15.05
CA PHE A 302 6.10 -7.94 14.76
C PHE A 302 7.14 -8.76 15.53
N ASP A 303 6.82 -9.25 16.72
CA ASP A 303 7.69 -10.16 17.49
C ASP A 303 7.85 -11.51 16.78
N LEU A 304 6.76 -12.06 16.23
CA LEU A 304 6.81 -13.29 15.43
C LEU A 304 7.66 -13.09 14.17
N LEU A 305 7.48 -11.97 13.48
CA LEU A 305 8.30 -11.61 12.31
C LEU A 305 9.78 -11.48 12.68
N LYS A 306 10.07 -10.87 13.84
CA LYS A 306 11.44 -10.73 14.37
C LYS A 306 12.08 -12.09 14.58
N GLU A 307 11.42 -12.97 15.32
CA GLU A 307 11.90 -14.31 15.62
C GLU A 307 12.24 -15.10 14.34
N HIS A 308 11.34 -15.08 13.36
CA HIS A 308 11.54 -15.82 12.11
C HIS A 308 12.63 -15.21 11.22
N TYR A 309 12.78 -13.87 11.23
CA TYR A 309 13.87 -13.21 10.53
C TYR A 309 15.23 -13.50 11.18
N GLU A 310 15.33 -13.47 12.51
CA GLU A 310 16.56 -13.80 13.25
C GLU A 310 16.99 -15.27 13.05
N ASN A 311 16.01 -16.17 12.88
CA ASN A 311 16.25 -17.56 12.52
C ASN A 311 16.57 -17.77 11.02
N GLY A 312 16.62 -16.70 10.22
CA GLY A 312 16.95 -16.75 8.79
C GLY A 312 15.87 -17.38 7.91
N MET A 313 14.61 -17.43 8.39
CA MET A 313 13.52 -18.13 7.72
C MET A 313 12.75 -17.27 6.74
N ILE A 314 12.74 -15.96 6.99
CA ILE A 314 12.03 -14.98 6.19
C ILE A 314 12.92 -13.74 5.98
N PRO A 315 12.70 -12.94 4.93
CA PRO A 315 13.31 -11.63 4.80
C PRO A 315 12.74 -10.64 5.81
N LEU A 316 13.50 -9.58 6.11
CA LEU A 316 13.05 -8.45 6.92
C LEU A 316 11.88 -7.76 6.22
N TRP A 317 10.69 -7.75 6.83
CA TRP A 317 9.55 -7.03 6.27
C TRP A 317 9.48 -5.59 6.80
N ILE A 318 9.58 -4.63 5.88
CA ILE A 318 9.46 -3.20 6.12
C ILE A 318 8.15 -2.69 5.49
N ILE A 319 7.35 -1.98 6.28
CA ILE A 319 6.08 -1.40 5.84
C ILE A 319 6.19 0.12 5.92
N ASN A 320 6.08 0.80 4.79
CA ASN A 320 6.26 2.24 4.70
C ASN A 320 4.92 2.97 4.70
N THR A 321 4.83 4.03 5.48
CA THR A 321 3.68 4.92 5.62
C THR A 321 4.17 6.36 5.54
N THR A 322 3.24 7.31 5.47
CA THR A 322 3.59 8.73 5.51
C THR A 322 3.26 9.32 6.86
N ALA A 323 4.28 9.83 7.55
CA ALA A 323 4.12 10.69 8.71
C ALA A 323 3.54 12.04 8.28
N GLY A 324 2.44 12.41 8.92
CA GLY A 324 1.76 13.67 8.73
C GLY A 324 2.66 14.86 9.08
N GLU A 325 2.82 15.78 8.13
CA GLU A 325 3.73 16.93 8.23
C GLU A 325 3.02 18.25 8.52
N ASN A 326 1.72 18.33 8.24
CA ASN A 326 0.92 19.54 8.29
C ASN A 326 -0.52 19.16 8.59
N ARG A 327 -1.13 19.78 9.60
CA ARG A 327 -2.59 19.75 9.80
C ARG A 327 -3.27 20.97 9.13
N ASP A 328 -2.60 21.62 8.17
CA ASP A 328 -2.91 22.99 7.72
C ASP A 328 -3.66 23.16 6.39
N VAL A 329 -4.73 23.96 6.46
CA VAL A 329 -5.69 24.30 5.40
C VAL A 329 -5.32 25.61 4.70
N ILE A 330 -4.66 26.52 5.41
CA ILE A 330 -4.35 27.88 4.95
C ILE A 330 -2.94 27.92 4.35
N SER A 331 -1.90 27.32 4.96
CA SER A 331 -0.58 27.23 4.30
C SER A 331 -0.60 26.33 3.06
N ALA A 332 -1.47 25.33 3.06
CA ALA A 332 -1.88 24.57 1.89
C ALA A 332 -2.20 25.43 0.65
N GLY A 333 -2.83 26.60 0.85
CA GLY A 333 -3.16 27.55 -0.22
C GLY A 333 -2.12 28.65 -0.47
N PHE A 334 -1.31 29.02 0.52
CA PHE A 334 -0.44 30.21 0.46
C PHE A 334 1.06 29.96 0.60
N ASN A 335 1.49 28.79 1.10
CA ASN A 335 2.89 28.42 1.23
C ASN A 335 3.05 26.88 1.16
N PRO A 336 3.10 26.28 -0.04
CA PRO A 336 2.93 24.84 -0.29
C PRO A 336 4.16 24.00 0.07
N GLY A 337 4.99 24.44 1.02
CA GLY A 337 6.25 23.78 1.39
C GLY A 337 6.00 22.43 2.06
N GLN A 338 5.72 21.40 1.26
CA GLN A 338 5.77 20.00 1.66
C GLN A 338 7.20 19.70 2.13
N LYS A 339 7.34 19.00 3.26
CA LYS A 339 8.65 18.56 3.71
C LYS A 339 9.17 17.52 2.71
N PRO A 340 10.50 17.44 2.53
CA PRO A 340 11.13 16.37 1.77
C PRO A 340 10.64 14.99 2.24
N PHE A 341 10.43 14.06 1.31
CA PHE A 341 9.86 12.76 1.66
C PHE A 341 10.71 11.99 2.67
N GLN A 342 12.01 12.28 2.74
CA GLN A 342 12.95 11.69 3.68
C GLN A 342 12.53 11.94 5.14
N LEU A 343 11.92 13.11 5.40
CA LEU A 343 11.42 13.44 6.73
C LEU A 343 10.07 12.78 7.00
N THR A 344 9.24 12.62 5.97
CA THR A 344 7.87 12.10 6.13
C THR A 344 7.75 10.59 5.94
N SER A 345 8.75 9.93 5.37
CA SER A 345 8.78 8.48 5.21
C SER A 345 8.85 7.82 6.59
N PHE A 346 7.74 7.22 7.00
CA PHE A 346 7.59 6.55 8.28
C PHE A 346 7.55 5.05 8.07
N GLU A 347 8.55 4.35 8.60
CA GLU A 347 8.64 2.90 8.45
C GLU A 347 8.21 2.15 9.70
N PHE A 348 7.69 0.94 9.49
CA PHE A 348 7.49 -0.09 10.50
C PHE A 348 8.36 -1.29 10.15
N SER A 349 9.07 -1.82 11.14
CA SER A 349 9.83 -3.06 11.04
C SER A 349 9.76 -3.83 12.36
N PRO A 350 10.15 -5.12 12.39
CA PRO A 350 10.31 -5.89 13.61
C PRO A 350 11.26 -5.26 14.65
N TYR A 351 12.14 -4.35 14.24
CA TYR A 351 13.12 -3.70 15.10
C TYR A 351 12.69 -2.31 15.60
N GLY A 352 11.58 -1.79 15.10
CA GLY A 352 11.08 -0.49 15.50
C GLY A 352 10.43 0.27 14.35
N SER A 353 10.33 1.56 14.55
CA SER A 353 9.55 2.43 13.67
C SER A 353 9.90 3.88 13.87
N GLY A 354 9.68 4.69 12.84
CA GLY A 354 9.86 6.13 12.94
C GLY A 354 10.00 6.81 11.59
N SER A 355 10.19 8.13 11.64
CA SER A 355 10.50 8.98 10.49
C SER A 355 11.42 10.11 10.87
N GLY A 356 11.89 10.89 9.89
CA GLY A 356 12.70 12.08 10.14
C GLY A 356 11.94 13.23 10.82
N LEU A 357 10.60 13.17 10.86
CA LEU A 357 9.80 14.08 11.67
C LEU A 357 9.68 13.63 13.13
N PHE A 358 9.59 12.33 13.39
CA PHE A 358 9.16 11.81 14.69
C PHE A 358 10.19 10.99 15.46
N ARG A 359 11.45 10.95 14.98
CA ARG A 359 12.55 10.10 15.49
C ARG A 359 12.26 8.62 15.30
N TYR A 360 13.32 7.82 15.31
CA TYR A 360 13.21 6.36 15.32
C TYR A 360 13.11 5.85 16.77
N SER A 361 12.23 4.87 16.97
CA SER A 361 12.02 4.21 18.26
C SER A 361 12.09 2.70 18.08
N SER A 362 12.99 2.07 18.84
CA SER A 362 13.07 0.62 19.03
C SER A 362 12.02 0.07 20.01
N LYS A 363 11.35 0.96 20.76
CA LYS A 363 10.18 0.53 21.54
C LYS A 363 9.13 0.08 20.55
N THR A 364 8.70 -1.18 20.69
CA THR A 364 7.49 -1.69 20.05
C THR A 364 6.39 -0.65 20.20
N LEU A 365 5.83 -0.17 19.07
CA LEU A 365 4.76 0.85 19.02
C LEU A 365 3.43 0.28 19.55
N GLY A 366 3.43 -0.15 20.81
CA GLY A 366 2.32 -0.85 21.44
C GLY A 366 1.85 -2.09 20.65
N ASN A 367 0.58 -2.43 20.85
CA ASN A 367 -0.10 -3.57 20.22
C ASN A 367 -0.44 -3.33 18.73
N LEU A 368 0.35 -2.55 17.97
CA LEU A 368 0.11 -2.34 16.56
C LEU A 368 0.60 -3.57 15.78
N LEU A 369 -0.34 -4.28 15.17
CA LEU A 369 -0.06 -5.49 14.40
C LEU A 369 0.35 -5.15 12.95
N PRO A 370 1.13 -6.01 12.26
CA PRO A 370 1.50 -5.84 10.86
C PRO A 370 0.33 -5.50 9.94
N TRP A 371 -0.82 -6.16 10.07
CA TRP A 371 -2.01 -5.85 9.25
C TRP A 371 -2.49 -4.40 9.45
N LYS A 372 -2.37 -3.86 10.67
CA LYS A 372 -2.69 -2.45 10.94
C LYS A 372 -1.68 -1.52 10.28
N ALA A 373 -0.38 -1.85 10.30
CA ALA A 373 0.63 -1.07 9.59
C ALA A 373 0.35 -1.06 8.07
N VAL A 374 0.00 -2.21 7.49
CA VAL A 374 -0.40 -2.33 6.08
C VAL A 374 -1.63 -1.48 5.76
N THR A 375 -2.68 -1.50 6.58
CA THR A 375 -3.85 -0.67 6.31
C THR A 375 -3.59 0.83 6.52
N SER A 376 -2.68 1.20 7.43
CA SER A 376 -2.22 2.60 7.56
C SER A 376 -1.45 3.04 6.31
N SER A 377 -0.60 2.17 5.75
CA SER A 377 0.15 2.39 4.49
C SER A 377 -0.75 2.60 3.26
N ALA A 378 -2.02 2.25 3.38
CA ALA A 378 -3.02 2.29 2.32
C ALA A 378 -4.06 3.41 2.45
N ALA A 379 -3.92 4.28 3.45
CA ALA A 379 -4.89 5.31 3.77
C ALA A 379 -4.80 6.51 2.80
N PHE A 380 -5.15 6.29 1.53
CA PHE A 380 -5.01 7.29 0.46
C PHE A 380 -5.97 8.47 0.64
N LEU A 381 -7.15 8.21 1.21
CA LEU A 381 -8.14 9.23 1.52
C LEU A 381 -7.90 9.75 2.95
N ASP A 382 -7.09 10.80 3.07
CA ASP A 382 -6.70 11.35 4.37
C ASP A 382 -6.64 12.87 4.33
N SER A 383 -6.94 13.52 5.47
CA SER A 383 -6.79 14.98 5.62
C SER A 383 -5.35 15.48 5.51
N GLN A 384 -4.36 14.60 5.45
CA GLN A 384 -2.96 14.96 5.21
C GLN A 384 -2.43 14.47 3.87
N GLN A 385 -3.33 14.18 2.91
CA GLN A 385 -2.91 13.79 1.57
C GLN A 385 -2.13 14.87 0.83
N LYS A 386 -1.14 14.42 0.06
CA LYS A 386 -0.23 15.29 -0.71
C LYS A 386 -0.52 15.31 -2.21
N VAL A 387 -1.45 14.48 -2.69
CA VAL A 387 -1.72 14.23 -4.11
C VAL A 387 -2.80 15.16 -4.68
N ALA A 388 -3.75 15.60 -3.85
CA ALA A 388 -4.81 16.52 -4.26
C ALA A 388 -4.58 17.96 -3.74
N PRO A 389 -5.21 18.97 -4.36
CA PRO A 389 -5.14 20.34 -3.86
C PRO A 389 -5.56 20.41 -2.39
N PRO A 390 -4.73 20.99 -1.53
CA PRO A 390 -4.84 20.78 -0.09
C PRO A 390 -6.01 21.53 0.57
N PHE A 391 -6.78 22.32 -0.17
CA PHE A 391 -7.98 22.98 0.34
C PHE A 391 -9.16 22.02 0.59
N TYR A 392 -9.17 20.82 0.00
CA TYR A 392 -10.19 19.79 0.25
C TYR A 392 -9.93 18.96 1.52
N ASN A 393 -8.67 18.88 1.94
CA ASN A 393 -8.20 18.03 3.03
C ASN A 393 -8.95 18.17 4.37
N PRO A 394 -9.26 19.38 4.89
CA PRO A 394 -10.04 19.51 6.12
C PRO A 394 -11.48 19.00 5.99
N LEU A 395 -12.06 19.04 4.79
CA LEU A 395 -13.40 18.49 4.56
C LEU A 395 -13.39 16.98 4.78
N LEU A 396 -12.29 16.29 4.46
CA LEU A 396 -12.16 14.86 4.71
C LEU A 396 -12.28 14.53 6.22
N LYS A 397 -11.61 15.30 7.09
CA LYS A 397 -11.75 15.16 8.55
C LYS A 397 -13.17 15.46 9.02
N PHE A 398 -13.79 16.51 8.50
CA PHE A 398 -15.17 16.88 8.85
C PHE A 398 -16.17 15.78 8.46
N PHE A 399 -16.06 15.25 7.24
CA PHE A 399 -16.99 14.25 6.68
C PHE A 399 -16.66 12.81 7.06
N THR A 400 -15.83 12.56 8.07
CA THR A 400 -15.42 11.20 8.52
C THR A 400 -14.72 10.39 7.43
N LEU A 401 -14.04 11.05 6.49
CA LEU A 401 -13.27 10.45 5.40
C LEU A 401 -11.76 10.48 5.68
N ASP A 402 -11.36 10.61 6.94
CA ASP A 402 -9.96 10.68 7.39
C ASP A 402 -9.42 9.27 7.69
N TRP A 403 -8.97 8.56 6.66
CA TRP A 403 -8.66 7.12 6.77
C TRP A 403 -7.33 6.81 7.46
N GLY A 404 -6.42 7.78 7.54
CA GLY A 404 -5.14 7.60 8.21
C GLY A 404 -5.30 7.17 9.65
N ARG A 405 -4.24 6.64 10.25
CA ARG A 405 -4.23 6.23 11.66
C ARG A 405 -3.37 7.18 12.47
N SER A 406 -3.83 7.54 13.65
CA SER A 406 -2.97 8.20 14.61
C SER A 406 -2.49 7.21 15.65
N ILE A 407 -1.20 7.27 15.95
CA ILE A 407 -0.56 6.45 16.98
C ILE A 407 0.02 7.36 18.06
N PRO A 408 0.07 6.93 19.34
CA PRO A 408 0.75 7.69 20.37
C PRO A 408 2.23 7.84 20.04
N ASN A 409 2.79 9.03 20.28
CA ASN A 409 4.22 9.25 20.13
C ASN A 409 4.97 8.58 21.31
N PRO A 410 5.86 7.59 21.06
CA PRO A 410 6.56 6.86 22.12
C PRO A 410 7.57 7.70 22.91
N HIS A 411 7.89 8.91 22.41
CA HIS A 411 8.79 9.85 23.05
C HIS A 411 8.08 10.82 24.01
N ILE A 412 6.75 10.83 24.03
CA ILE A 412 5.94 11.72 24.86
C ILE A 412 5.44 11.00 26.10
N HIS A 413 5.53 11.66 27.26
CA HIS A 413 5.03 11.11 28.51
C HIS A 413 3.49 11.05 28.51
N TRP A 414 2.92 10.01 29.12
CA TRP A 414 1.47 9.76 29.09
C TRP A 414 0.62 10.92 29.66
N SER A 415 1.15 11.69 30.61
CA SER A 415 0.46 12.84 31.21
C SER A 415 0.18 13.95 30.20
N GLU A 416 1.14 14.21 29.30
CA GLU A 416 0.98 15.16 28.20
C GLU A 416 -0.12 14.68 27.25
N ALA A 417 -0.20 13.38 26.98
CA ALA A 417 -1.26 12.82 26.16
C ALA A 417 -2.65 12.95 26.79
N VAL A 418 -2.76 12.76 28.09
CA VAL A 418 -4.02 12.98 28.82
C VAL A 418 -4.38 14.47 28.80
N PHE A 419 -3.44 15.36 29.08
CA PHE A 419 -3.68 16.80 29.05
C PHE A 419 -4.12 17.26 27.66
N HIS A 420 -3.47 16.78 26.59
CA HIS A 420 -3.88 17.08 25.21
C HIS A 420 -5.34 16.72 24.93
N ARG A 421 -5.78 15.52 25.33
CA ARG A 421 -7.15 15.06 25.13
C ARG A 421 -8.19 15.85 25.95
N LEU A 422 -7.77 16.51 27.04
CA LEU A 422 -8.67 17.33 27.85
C LEU A 422 -8.85 18.74 27.28
N LEU A 423 -7.97 19.17 26.36
CA LEU A 423 -8.06 20.50 25.77
C LEU A 423 -9.11 20.51 24.65
N PRO A 424 -10.17 21.31 24.75
CA PRO A 424 -11.11 21.49 23.66
C PRO A 424 -10.52 22.39 22.57
N PHE A 425 -11.17 22.40 21.42
CA PHE A 425 -10.91 23.36 20.35
C PHE A 425 -11.10 24.79 20.88
N PRO A 426 -10.22 25.74 20.52
CA PRO A 426 -9.01 25.58 19.72
C PRO A 426 -7.74 25.30 20.56
N LEU A 427 -7.86 25.08 21.87
CA LEU A 427 -6.72 24.98 22.81
C LEU A 427 -5.79 23.81 22.52
N TYR A 428 -6.31 22.64 22.14
CA TYR A 428 -5.44 21.48 21.84
C TYR A 428 -4.48 21.75 20.67
N PHE A 429 -4.84 22.64 19.73
CA PHE A 429 -3.93 23.02 18.66
C PHE A 429 -2.69 23.74 19.15
N PHE A 430 -2.77 24.44 20.29
CA PHE A 430 -1.64 25.15 20.88
C PHE A 430 -0.83 24.28 21.85
N HIS A 431 -1.30 23.07 22.14
CA HIS A 431 -0.62 22.14 23.01
C HIS A 431 0.48 21.37 22.27
N GLY A 432 1.68 21.28 22.85
CA GLY A 432 2.87 20.75 22.17
C GLY A 432 3.53 21.76 21.21
N ARG A 433 2.92 22.93 20.96
CA ARG A 433 3.53 24.03 20.17
C ARG A 433 4.66 24.76 20.89
N ALA A 434 4.87 24.51 22.19
CA ALA A 434 6.03 25.00 22.92
C ALA A 434 7.33 24.25 22.55
N GLY A 435 7.22 23.17 21.77
CA GLY A 435 8.34 22.44 21.19
C GLY A 435 8.85 23.10 19.91
N ASN A 436 10.17 23.10 19.73
CA ASN A 436 10.81 23.56 18.50
C ASN A 436 10.79 22.48 17.41
N SER A 437 10.23 21.28 17.65
CA SER A 437 10.30 20.15 16.72
C SER A 437 8.99 19.36 16.55
N ALA A 438 8.76 18.83 15.34
CA ALA A 438 7.71 17.86 15.02
C ALA A 438 7.70 16.64 15.97
N SER A 439 8.86 16.26 16.52
CA SER A 439 8.99 15.15 17.46
C SER A 439 8.27 15.36 18.79
N ASP A 440 7.85 16.58 19.11
CA ASP A 440 7.26 16.94 20.40
C ASP A 440 5.72 16.78 20.40
N TYR A 441 5.15 16.39 19.27
CA TYR A 441 3.71 16.17 19.12
C TYR A 441 3.26 14.88 19.78
N VAL A 442 2.07 14.93 20.37
CA VAL A 442 1.55 13.87 21.22
C VAL A 442 1.15 12.62 20.44
N ASN A 443 0.61 12.81 19.24
CA ASN A 443 0.21 11.74 18.33
C ASN A 443 0.91 11.92 16.99
N ILE A 444 1.32 10.80 16.41
CA ILE A 444 1.88 10.70 15.06
C ILE A 444 0.73 10.28 14.15
N ARG A 445 0.40 11.11 13.15
CA ARG A 445 -0.58 10.73 12.13
C ARG A 445 0.13 10.01 10.99
N LEU A 446 -0.45 8.91 10.55
CA LEU A 446 0.02 8.05 9.49
C LEU A 446 -1.01 8.01 8.36
N SER A 447 -0.57 8.28 7.14
CA SER A 447 -1.35 8.18 5.90
C SER A 447 -0.66 7.24 4.91
N ASP A 448 -1.22 7.14 3.70
CA ASP A 448 -0.68 6.27 2.64
C ASP A 448 0.82 6.51 2.38
N GLY A 449 1.59 5.42 2.28
CA GLY A 449 3.04 5.49 2.10
C GLY A 449 3.46 6.16 0.80
N GLY A 450 2.63 6.07 -0.25
CA GLY A 450 2.86 6.72 -1.54
C GLY A 450 2.84 8.24 -1.49
N GLN A 451 2.32 8.83 -0.40
CA GLN A 451 2.40 10.26 -0.17
C GLN A 451 3.81 10.73 0.23
N SER A 452 4.73 9.83 0.61
CA SER A 452 6.14 10.14 0.82
C SER A 452 6.97 9.58 -0.33
N GLU A 453 6.99 8.26 -0.48
CA GLU A 453 7.82 7.54 -1.45
C GLU A 453 7.09 6.23 -1.79
N ASN A 454 6.57 6.12 -3.02
CA ASN A 454 5.61 5.08 -3.39
C ASN A 454 6.25 3.76 -3.83
N LEU A 455 7.53 3.75 -4.23
CA LEU A 455 8.22 2.53 -4.66
C LEU A 455 8.61 1.66 -3.45
N GLY A 456 8.80 2.27 -2.28
CA GLY A 456 9.33 1.59 -1.08
C GLY A 456 10.84 1.35 -1.17
N ALA A 457 11.51 1.83 -2.21
CA ALA A 457 12.94 1.65 -2.43
C ALA A 457 13.78 2.45 -1.43
N TYR A 458 13.29 3.60 -0.95
CA TYR A 458 14.08 4.48 -0.09
C TYR A 458 14.51 3.80 1.22
N ALA A 459 13.64 3.01 1.84
CA ALA A 459 13.97 2.28 3.07
C ALA A 459 15.09 1.25 2.87
N LEU A 460 15.21 0.68 1.66
CA LEU A 460 16.28 -0.27 1.31
C LEU A 460 17.60 0.48 1.01
N ILE A 461 17.52 1.63 0.32
CA ILE A 461 18.66 2.50 0.05
C ILE A 461 19.27 3.01 1.36
N GLN A 462 18.44 3.41 2.33
CA GLN A 462 18.90 3.83 3.67
C GLN A 462 19.66 2.73 4.41
N ARG A 463 19.31 1.47 4.15
CA ARG A 463 19.97 0.29 4.71
C ARG A 463 21.23 -0.12 3.93
N LYS A 464 21.55 0.60 2.84
CA LYS A 464 22.72 0.39 1.99
C LYS A 464 22.76 -1.00 1.37
N LEU A 465 21.61 -1.55 1.00
CA LEU A 465 21.57 -2.79 0.25
C LEU A 465 22.20 -2.55 -1.14
N PRO A 466 23.19 -3.35 -1.55
CA PRO A 466 23.87 -3.18 -2.83
C PRO A 466 22.96 -3.45 -4.02
N ASP A 467 22.11 -4.49 -3.93
CA ASP A 467 21.19 -4.86 -5.00
C ASP A 467 19.74 -4.65 -4.55
N ILE A 468 18.95 -3.97 -5.39
CA ILE A 468 17.53 -3.69 -5.12
C ILE A 468 16.72 -4.02 -6.36
N ILE A 469 15.78 -4.94 -6.23
CA ILE A 469 14.71 -5.17 -7.21
C ILE A 469 13.55 -4.24 -6.85
N VAL A 470 13.18 -3.36 -7.78
CA VAL A 470 12.00 -2.49 -7.62
C VAL A 470 10.90 -2.97 -8.55
N SER A 471 9.79 -3.42 -7.97
CA SER A 471 8.57 -3.73 -8.72
C SER A 471 7.68 -2.49 -8.75
N ASP A 472 7.84 -1.64 -9.76
CA ASP A 472 6.92 -0.53 -10.01
C ASP A 472 5.67 -1.03 -10.72
N HIS A 473 4.54 -0.90 -10.05
CA HIS A 473 3.22 -1.26 -10.56
C HIS A 473 2.21 -0.15 -10.24
N SER A 474 2.71 1.07 -10.11
CA SER A 474 1.89 2.27 -10.03
C SER A 474 1.19 2.50 -11.37
N ALA A 475 0.09 3.24 -11.35
CA ALA A 475 -0.66 3.52 -12.57
C ALA A 475 0.04 4.65 -13.36
N ASP A 476 0.81 4.30 -14.38
CA ASP A 476 1.46 5.29 -15.26
C ASP A 476 1.05 5.12 -16.73
N ARG A 477 -0.15 5.59 -17.06
CA ARG A 477 -0.67 5.53 -18.44
C ARG A 477 0.05 6.47 -19.40
N SER A 478 0.73 7.48 -18.87
CA SER A 478 1.42 8.52 -19.65
C SER A 478 2.91 8.28 -19.77
N GLY A 479 3.45 7.24 -19.14
CA GLY A 479 4.89 6.96 -19.10
C GLY A 479 5.73 8.06 -18.47
N ARG A 480 5.17 8.81 -17.51
CA ARG A 480 5.84 9.95 -16.86
C ARG A 480 6.81 9.51 -15.76
N MET A 481 6.81 8.24 -15.39
CA MET A 481 7.69 7.64 -14.38
C MET A 481 7.66 8.44 -13.07
N GLU A 482 6.48 8.90 -12.64
CA GLU A 482 6.33 9.91 -11.58
C GLU A 482 6.98 9.46 -10.26
N ASP A 483 6.82 8.19 -9.91
CA ASP A 483 7.38 7.60 -8.69
C ASP A 483 8.91 7.46 -8.75
N VAL A 484 9.45 7.04 -9.91
CA VAL A 484 10.90 7.00 -10.17
C VAL A 484 11.49 8.41 -10.12
N CYS A 485 10.84 9.37 -10.77
CA CYS A 485 11.25 10.76 -10.77
C CYS A 485 11.21 11.37 -9.37
N ARG A 486 10.21 11.02 -8.56
CA ARG A 486 10.11 11.45 -7.18
C ARG A 486 11.27 10.91 -6.33
N LEU A 487 11.57 9.62 -6.42
CA LEU A 487 12.70 9.00 -5.74
C LEU A 487 14.03 9.65 -6.17
N ARG A 488 14.28 9.73 -7.49
CA ARG A 488 15.47 10.37 -8.09
C ARG A 488 15.65 11.79 -7.60
N ASN A 489 14.63 12.63 -7.74
CA ASN A 489 14.69 14.03 -7.38
C ASN A 489 14.90 14.23 -5.87
N GLY A 490 14.32 13.37 -5.02
CA GLY A 490 14.58 13.48 -3.59
C GLY A 490 15.98 13.05 -3.21
N LEU A 491 16.52 11.95 -3.76
CA LEU A 491 17.90 11.54 -3.53
C LEU A 491 18.93 12.56 -4.03
N GLN A 492 18.62 13.30 -5.09
CA GLN A 492 19.49 14.35 -5.64
C GLN A 492 19.37 15.69 -4.91
N LYS A 493 18.16 16.08 -4.49
CA LYS A 493 17.93 17.27 -3.65
C LYS A 493 18.50 17.11 -2.25
N ASP A 494 18.96 15.91 -1.93
CA ASP A 494 19.79 15.65 -0.78
C ASP A 494 21.13 16.39 -0.94
N HIS A 495 21.19 17.67 -0.51
CA HIS A 495 21.99 18.06 0.66
C HIS A 495 22.43 19.53 0.76
N GLU A 496 22.31 20.06 1.98
CA GLU A 496 23.26 21.04 2.54
C GLU A 496 24.44 20.36 3.28
N HIS A 497 24.42 19.04 3.59
CA HIS A 497 25.40 18.39 4.50
C HIS A 497 25.76 16.89 4.24
N GLY A 498 25.68 16.39 3.00
CA GLY A 498 26.09 15.04 2.58
C GLY A 498 26.30 14.95 1.07
N ALA A 499 26.72 13.80 0.54
CA ALA A 499 26.95 13.66 -0.91
C ALA A 499 25.62 13.27 -1.60
N PRO A 500 25.17 14.01 -2.62
CA PRO A 500 23.95 13.68 -3.35
C PRO A 500 24.05 12.29 -3.98
N LEU A 501 22.95 11.55 -3.95
CA LEU A 501 22.84 10.27 -4.66
C LEU A 501 22.14 10.47 -6.00
N TYR A 502 22.76 9.96 -7.05
CA TYR A 502 22.28 10.02 -8.41
C TYR A 502 21.79 8.64 -8.82
N ILE A 503 20.55 8.58 -9.32
CA ILE A 503 19.98 7.38 -9.92
C ILE A 503 20.08 7.50 -11.44
N TYR A 504 20.57 6.44 -12.07
CA TYR A 504 20.66 6.29 -13.51
C TYR A 504 19.86 5.08 -13.95
N PHE A 505 19.08 5.22 -15.01
CA PHE A 505 18.42 4.12 -15.70
C PHE A 505 18.79 4.21 -17.19
N PRO A 506 19.86 3.52 -17.64
CA PRO A 506 20.32 3.61 -19.02
C PRO A 506 19.25 3.26 -20.07
N GLY A 507 18.27 2.42 -19.71
CA GLY A 507 17.13 2.08 -20.57
C GLY A 507 16.08 3.20 -20.72
N LEU A 508 16.11 4.24 -19.88
CA LEU A 508 15.22 5.40 -19.91
C LEU A 508 15.97 6.62 -20.46
N THR A 509 16.00 6.77 -21.78
CA THR A 509 16.66 7.91 -22.43
C THR A 509 15.97 9.22 -22.06
N ASP A 510 16.76 10.24 -21.72
CA ASP A 510 16.29 11.57 -21.28
C ASP A 510 15.35 11.55 -20.06
N LEU A 511 15.57 10.62 -19.14
CA LEU A 511 14.86 10.58 -17.86
C LEU A 511 14.91 11.93 -17.11
N ASP A 512 16.01 12.65 -17.25
CA ASP A 512 16.17 14.00 -16.69
C ASP A 512 15.08 14.97 -17.22
N GLU A 513 14.77 14.91 -18.52
CA GLU A 513 13.72 15.70 -19.16
C GLU A 513 12.32 15.29 -18.72
N VAL A 514 12.06 13.98 -18.62
CA VAL A 514 10.79 13.44 -18.13
C VAL A 514 10.53 13.85 -16.68
N CYS A 515 11.57 13.87 -15.84
CA CYS A 515 11.47 14.22 -14.43
C CYS A 515 11.37 15.73 -14.13
N HIS A 516 11.40 16.60 -15.15
CA HIS A 516 11.17 18.03 -15.00
C HIS A 516 9.66 18.36 -14.87
N GLN A 517 9.31 19.24 -13.93
CA GLN A 517 7.91 19.52 -13.55
C GLN A 517 7.02 20.05 -14.68
N ASP A 518 7.59 20.71 -15.70
CA ASP A 518 6.86 21.28 -16.84
C ASP A 518 6.89 20.39 -18.10
N SER A 519 7.42 19.17 -17.98
CA SER A 519 7.53 18.25 -19.10
C SER A 519 6.17 17.65 -19.48
N ASN A 520 5.83 17.69 -20.77
CA ASN A 520 4.71 16.96 -21.36
C ASN A 520 5.15 15.61 -21.95
N PHE A 521 6.42 15.23 -21.78
CA PHE A 521 7.00 14.03 -22.34
C PHE A 521 6.78 12.83 -21.42
N GLY A 522 6.68 11.65 -22.03
CA GLY A 522 6.58 10.37 -21.35
C GLY A 522 6.94 9.22 -22.28
N TYR A 523 7.28 8.07 -21.71
CA TYR A 523 7.64 6.88 -22.46
C TYR A 523 6.40 6.13 -22.94
N ASP A 524 6.47 5.54 -24.13
CA ASP A 524 5.42 4.63 -24.60
C ASP A 524 5.59 3.24 -24.00
N VAL A 525 5.19 3.14 -22.74
CA VAL A 525 5.26 1.90 -21.95
C VAL A 525 4.42 0.76 -22.53
N PHE A 526 3.47 1.04 -23.43
CA PHE A 526 2.65 0.00 -24.07
C PHE A 526 3.39 -0.74 -25.18
N ASN A 527 4.42 -0.12 -25.75
CA ASN A 527 5.25 -0.70 -26.83
C ASN A 527 6.62 -1.18 -26.32
N TRP A 528 6.77 -1.37 -25.00
CA TRP A 528 8.01 -1.92 -24.44
C TRP A 528 8.08 -3.44 -24.66
N ASP A 529 9.05 -3.87 -25.45
CA ASP A 529 9.31 -5.30 -25.69
C ASP A 529 9.76 -6.03 -24.42
N HIS A 530 10.50 -5.35 -23.54
CA HIS A 530 10.95 -5.88 -22.24
C HIS A 530 10.73 -4.84 -21.14
N PRO A 531 9.91 -5.14 -20.12
CA PRO A 531 9.58 -4.20 -19.06
C PRO A 531 10.63 -4.14 -17.92
N ILE A 532 11.78 -4.82 -18.08
CA ILE A 532 12.82 -4.89 -17.05
C ILE A 532 13.89 -3.86 -17.36
N LEU A 533 14.12 -2.94 -16.41
CA LEU A 533 15.13 -1.90 -16.52
C LEU A 533 16.26 -2.13 -15.52
N LEU A 534 17.50 -2.02 -15.99
CA LEU A 534 18.66 -1.95 -15.10
C LEU A 534 18.86 -0.50 -14.66
N GLY A 535 19.13 -0.30 -13.37
CA GLY A 535 19.49 1.00 -12.81
C GLY A 535 20.74 0.94 -11.94
N CYS A 536 21.37 2.08 -11.73
CA CYS A 536 22.48 2.25 -10.79
C CYS A 536 22.25 3.47 -9.90
N ILE A 537 22.61 3.36 -8.62
CA ILE A 537 22.66 4.47 -7.67
C ILE A 537 24.12 4.74 -7.32
N THR A 538 24.56 6.00 -7.39
CA THR A 538 25.94 6.38 -7.08
C THR A 538 26.03 7.77 -6.46
N SER A 539 27.04 8.01 -5.63
CA SER A 539 27.37 9.34 -5.11
C SER A 539 28.18 10.19 -6.09
N ASP A 540 28.68 9.60 -7.18
CA ASP A 540 29.48 10.30 -8.20
C ASP A 540 28.62 10.64 -9.42
N ARG A 541 28.36 11.93 -9.61
CA ARG A 541 27.59 12.45 -10.75
C ARG A 541 28.23 12.11 -12.10
N SER A 542 29.55 11.98 -12.15
CA SER A 542 30.34 11.69 -13.35
C SER A 542 30.65 10.21 -13.53
N ASN A 543 29.96 9.31 -12.82
CA ASN A 543 30.22 7.88 -12.95
C ASN A 543 29.75 7.34 -14.31
N ASP A 544 30.66 7.31 -15.28
CA ASP A 544 30.41 6.81 -16.62
C ASP A 544 29.98 5.33 -16.61
N THR A 545 30.47 4.53 -15.65
CA THR A 545 30.05 3.12 -15.50
C THR A 545 28.55 2.98 -15.28
N CYS A 546 27.93 3.87 -14.51
CA CYS A 546 26.49 3.82 -14.24
C CYS A 546 25.65 4.47 -15.34
N ARG A 547 26.23 5.39 -16.10
CA ARG A 547 25.59 6.04 -17.26
C ARG A 547 25.63 5.14 -18.51
N GLU A 548 26.72 4.40 -18.68
CA GLU A 548 27.02 3.56 -19.84
C GLU A 548 26.86 2.07 -19.56
N ALA A 549 26.45 1.68 -18.32
CA ALA A 549 26.12 0.31 -17.96
C ALA A 549 25.17 -0.23 -19.02
N SER A 550 25.72 -1.09 -19.88
CA SER A 550 25.05 -1.50 -21.09
C SER A 550 23.80 -2.25 -20.68
N SER A 551 22.62 -1.72 -21.02
CA SER A 551 21.47 -2.59 -21.17
C SER A 551 21.92 -3.66 -22.15
N VAL A 552 21.80 -4.93 -21.78
CA VAL A 552 21.92 -6.00 -22.75
C VAL A 552 20.74 -5.82 -23.70
N GLY A 553 20.93 -4.99 -24.72
CA GLY A 553 20.11 -4.84 -25.91
C GLY A 553 18.74 -4.19 -25.78
N GLN A 554 18.58 -2.96 -25.25
CA GLN A 554 17.41 -2.14 -25.60
C GLN A 554 17.56 -0.65 -25.25
N GLN A 555 17.31 0.20 -26.23
CA GLN A 555 16.99 1.62 -26.08
C GLN A 555 15.46 1.74 -26.26
N HIS A 556 14.75 2.24 -25.24
CA HIS A 556 13.31 2.45 -25.36
C HIS A 556 13.06 3.84 -25.96
N ASN A 557 12.43 3.88 -27.13
CA ASN A 557 12.16 5.13 -27.84
C ASN A 557 11.10 5.95 -27.10
N GLN A 558 11.26 7.28 -27.15
CA GLN A 558 10.28 8.27 -26.71
C GLN A 558 9.13 8.37 -27.73
N CYS A 559 7.95 8.79 -27.27
CA CYS A 559 6.80 9.09 -28.11
C CYS A 559 6.43 10.59 -28.10
#